data_AF-A0A5N7BBA6-F1
#
_entry.id   AF-A0A5N7BBA6-F1
#
_cell.length_a   1.000
_cell.length_b   1.000
_cell.length_c   1.000
_cell.angle_alpha   90.00
_cell.angle_beta   90.00
_cell.angle_gamma   90.00
#
_symmetry.space_group_name_H-M   'P 1'
#
loop_
_entity.id
_entity.type
_entity.pdbx_description
1 polymer ?
#
loop_
_entity_poly.entity_id
_entity_poly.type
_entity_poly.pdbx_seq_one_letter_code
_entity_poly.pdbx_strand_id
1 'polypeptide(L)'
;MAYQSHPHFLLTLFRELFNTLIHSTGDDPLLARTHRSFQNQPAQTNNILLLVPITLGLILNLLTRYIIGHVLMSILILETVGKQANTSELGDKKSALSNRQLLRASAILYRSGGVRLLLNGIGSACTYWAMHISVAKLLTTLLPSPAAHILASVLLAETHFIWTARTILPRDQLRFVSNPGDHRRWKALVLPTLVYATAETVMMYIPALFDSSIAPPPNEEVTIAGLLYIVRSDILVLGLMLSAQLFLLLPSYIALILVQASLLPPTCETLIFSLSRQQRGRRVGEIFSAVNRGPLQAQEAAQMIGIGRLLSCLELHGKMCLCLVGVTAVVHSVVYCRTPK
;
A
#
# COMPACT_ATOMS: atom_id res chain seq x y z
N MET A 1 33.00 -25.85 -17.50
CA MET A 1 31.67 -26.42 -17.15
C MET A 1 30.77 -25.29 -16.67
N ALA A 2 29.51 -25.35 -17.10
CA ALA A 2 28.64 -24.22 -17.35
C ALA A 2 28.03 -23.56 -16.10
N TYR A 3 27.86 -22.24 -16.20
CA TYR A 3 27.04 -21.38 -15.37
C TYR A 3 25.58 -21.89 -15.38
N GLN A 4 25.11 -22.46 -14.27
CA GLN A 4 23.75 -23.03 -14.17
C GLN A 4 22.97 -22.51 -12.94
N SER A 5 23.16 -21.23 -12.57
CA SER A 5 22.47 -20.57 -11.44
C SER A 5 21.50 -19.45 -11.84
N HIS A 6 21.53 -18.99 -13.10
CA HIS A 6 20.76 -17.81 -13.56
C HIS A 6 19.23 -17.97 -13.67
N PRO A 7 18.66 -19.10 -14.14
CA PRO A 7 17.21 -19.16 -14.36
C PRO A 7 16.42 -19.17 -13.05
N HIS A 8 16.98 -19.78 -12.00
CA HIS A 8 16.33 -19.83 -10.69
C HIS A 8 16.32 -18.47 -9.98
N PHE A 9 17.41 -17.71 -10.09
CA PHE A 9 17.49 -16.35 -9.51
C PHE A 9 16.54 -15.38 -10.21
N LEU A 10 16.49 -15.40 -11.55
CA LEU A 10 15.57 -14.56 -12.32
C LEU A 10 14.11 -14.95 -12.08
N LEU A 11 13.80 -16.24 -12.00
CA LEU A 11 12.45 -16.73 -11.68
C LEU A 11 12.05 -16.35 -10.25
N THR A 12 12.96 -16.44 -9.28
CA THR A 12 12.73 -15.99 -7.91
C THR A 12 12.50 -14.49 -7.87
N LEU A 13 13.34 -13.68 -8.52
CA LEU A 13 13.15 -12.22 -8.62
C LEU A 13 11.85 -11.84 -9.32
N PHE A 14 11.49 -12.56 -10.38
CA PHE A 14 10.23 -12.39 -11.11
C PHE A 14 9.05 -12.66 -10.18
N ARG A 15 9.01 -13.83 -9.53
CA ARG A 15 7.95 -14.16 -8.55
C ARG A 15 7.92 -13.20 -7.37
N GLU A 16 9.07 -12.74 -6.92
CA GLU A 16 9.20 -11.77 -5.84
C GLU A 16 8.65 -10.40 -6.25
N LEU A 17 8.98 -9.95 -7.47
CA LEU A 17 8.48 -8.73 -8.11
C LEU A 17 6.97 -8.79 -8.26
N PHE A 18 6.42 -9.93 -8.69
CA PHE A 18 4.98 -10.12 -8.76
C PHE A 18 4.32 -10.14 -7.40
N ASN A 19 4.87 -10.87 -6.44
CA ASN A 19 4.35 -10.86 -5.07
C ASN A 19 4.36 -9.45 -4.48
N THR A 20 5.39 -8.62 -4.77
CA THR A 20 5.40 -7.21 -4.34
C THR A 20 4.44 -6.31 -5.12
N LEU A 21 4.15 -6.61 -6.39
CA LEU A 21 3.15 -5.91 -7.20
C LEU A 21 1.72 -6.20 -6.72
N ILE A 22 1.51 -7.43 -6.24
CA ILE A 22 0.23 -8.02 -5.88
C ILE A 22 -0.14 -7.75 -4.41
N HIS A 23 0.85 -7.69 -3.50
CA HIS A 23 0.56 -7.45 -2.08
C HIS A 23 0.49 -5.95 -1.78
N SER A 24 -0.67 -5.55 -1.25
CA SER A 24 -1.06 -4.18 -0.93
C SER A 24 -0.16 -3.50 0.12
N THR A 25 -0.21 -2.18 0.09
CA THR A 25 0.53 -1.11 0.78
C THR A 25 0.53 -1.11 2.32
N GLY A 26 0.02 -2.12 3.00
CA GLY A 26 -0.16 -2.07 4.45
C GLY A 26 0.08 -3.40 5.15
N ASP A 27 -0.71 -4.42 4.82
CA ASP A 27 -1.08 -5.38 5.87
C ASP A 27 -0.70 -6.84 5.61
N ASP A 28 0.29 -7.14 4.74
CA ASP A 28 0.62 -8.55 4.44
C ASP A 28 2.07 -8.82 3.99
N PRO A 29 2.67 -10.03 4.11
CA PRO A 29 2.74 -11.00 5.20
C PRO A 29 4.21 -11.03 5.67
N LEU A 30 4.73 -9.93 6.24
CA LEU A 30 6.14 -9.87 6.63
C LEU A 30 6.49 -11.03 7.57
N LEU A 31 5.57 -11.39 8.48
CA LEU A 31 5.73 -12.51 9.40
C LEU A 31 5.75 -13.87 8.68
N ALA A 32 4.87 -14.12 7.70
CA ALA A 32 4.85 -15.39 6.96
C ALA A 32 6.02 -15.49 5.97
N ARG A 33 6.47 -14.38 5.40
CA ARG A 33 7.66 -14.31 4.55
C ARG A 33 8.95 -14.47 5.36
N THR A 34 9.04 -13.87 6.55
CA THR A 34 10.12 -14.20 7.50
C THR A 34 10.02 -15.65 7.93
N HIS A 35 8.84 -16.17 8.27
CA HIS A 35 8.69 -17.55 8.71
C HIS A 35 9.12 -18.54 7.61
N ARG A 36 8.75 -18.30 6.36
CA ARG A 36 9.20 -19.08 5.19
C ARG A 36 10.70 -18.91 4.91
N SER A 37 11.25 -17.70 5.07
CA SER A 37 12.69 -17.43 4.94
C SER A 37 13.52 -18.05 6.06
N PHE A 38 12.95 -18.20 7.26
CA PHE A 38 13.55 -18.88 8.41
C PHE A 38 13.37 -20.41 8.34
N GLN A 39 12.22 -20.91 7.84
CA GLN A 39 11.96 -22.35 7.69
C GLN A 39 12.82 -23.00 6.59
N ASN A 40 13.12 -22.27 5.50
CA ASN A 40 13.95 -22.78 4.41
C ASN A 40 15.46 -22.78 4.74
N GLN A 41 15.87 -22.38 5.95
CA GLN A 41 17.25 -22.49 6.43
C GLN A 41 17.32 -23.41 7.67
N PRO A 42 17.45 -24.73 7.51
CA PRO A 42 17.85 -25.61 8.60
C PRO A 42 19.37 -25.57 8.72
N ALA A 43 19.91 -24.47 9.23
CA ALA A 43 21.24 -24.47 9.81
C ALA A 43 21.31 -23.34 10.84
N GLN A 44 21.53 -23.73 12.08
CA GLN A 44 21.77 -22.89 13.24
C GLN A 44 22.99 -21.98 13.01
N THR A 45 22.86 -20.93 12.21
CA THR A 45 23.94 -19.97 11.99
C THR A 45 23.79 -18.82 12.99
N ASN A 46 24.59 -18.85 14.06
CA ASN A 46 24.74 -17.76 15.05
C ASN A 46 25.41 -16.50 14.46
N ASN A 47 25.23 -16.23 13.17
CA ASN A 47 25.90 -15.14 12.47
C ASN A 47 25.06 -13.87 12.59
N ILE A 48 25.29 -13.11 13.66
CA ILE A 48 24.80 -11.74 13.87
C ILE A 48 25.02 -10.86 12.62
N LEU A 49 26.08 -11.14 11.85
CA LEU A 49 26.41 -10.44 10.60
C LEU A 49 25.38 -10.63 9.48
N LEU A 50 24.62 -11.73 9.47
CA LEU A 50 23.51 -11.98 8.53
C LEU A 50 22.19 -11.37 9.03
N LEU A 51 22.03 -11.22 10.34
CA LEU A 51 20.85 -10.58 10.92
C LEU A 51 20.77 -9.10 10.52
N VAL A 52 21.89 -8.38 10.52
CA VAL A 52 21.95 -6.95 10.16
C VAL A 52 21.36 -6.64 8.77
N PRO A 53 21.79 -7.27 7.66
CA PRO A 53 21.22 -6.99 6.34
C PRO A 53 19.76 -7.45 6.20
N ILE A 54 19.35 -8.51 6.89
CA ILE A 54 17.96 -8.98 6.90
C ILE A 54 17.07 -7.94 7.63
N THR A 55 17.47 -7.53 8.83
CA THR A 55 16.75 -6.51 9.62
C THR A 55 16.70 -5.18 8.87
N LEU A 56 17.80 -4.74 8.26
CA LEU A 56 17.83 -3.53 7.44
C LEU A 56 16.89 -3.65 6.24
N GLY A 57 16.90 -4.80 5.55
CA GLY A 57 15.99 -5.09 4.45
C GLY A 57 14.51 -5.00 4.85
N LEU A 58 14.15 -5.55 6.01
CA LEU A 58 12.80 -5.46 6.55
C LEU A 58 12.40 -4.02 6.87
N ILE A 59 13.30 -3.26 7.51
CA ILE A 59 13.08 -1.83 7.82
C ILE A 59 12.87 -1.03 6.54
N LEU A 60 13.74 -1.22 5.52
CA LEU A 60 13.63 -0.53 4.24
C LEU A 60 12.34 -0.89 3.50
N ASN A 61 11.92 -2.15 3.54
CA ASN A 61 10.66 -2.61 2.95
C ASN A 61 9.46 -1.91 3.61
N LEU A 62 9.39 -1.95 4.94
CA LEU A 62 8.36 -1.25 5.72
C LEU A 62 8.33 0.25 5.43
N LEU A 63 9.50 0.88 5.41
CA LEU A 63 9.63 2.31 5.16
C LEU A 63 9.20 2.67 3.74
N THR A 64 9.58 1.87 2.74
CA THR A 64 9.21 2.08 1.33
C THR A 64 7.71 1.95 1.13
N ARG A 65 7.08 0.91 1.71
CA ARG A 65 5.62 0.73 1.67
C ARG A 65 4.89 1.87 2.35
N TYR A 66 5.35 2.28 3.52
CA TYR A 66 4.76 3.40 4.25
C TYR A 66 4.87 4.71 3.47
N ILE A 67 6.08 5.09 3.04
CA ILE A 67 6.32 6.39 2.37
C ILE A 67 5.65 6.42 1.00
N ILE A 68 5.91 5.44 0.14
CA ILE A 68 5.39 5.49 -1.24
C ILE A 68 3.93 5.06 -1.27
N GLY A 69 3.63 3.94 -0.62
CA GLY A 69 2.32 3.29 -0.67
C GLY A 69 1.22 4.01 0.10
N HIS A 70 1.54 4.68 1.20
CA HIS A 70 0.54 5.38 2.01
C HIS A 70 0.71 6.91 1.97
N VAL A 71 1.90 7.44 2.25
CA VAL A 71 2.13 8.90 2.35
C VAL A 71 2.00 9.59 0.99
N LEU A 72 2.81 9.18 0.01
CA LEU A 72 2.82 9.80 -1.32
C LEU A 72 1.52 9.53 -2.08
N MET A 73 0.96 8.32 -1.97
CA MET A 73 -0.35 7.99 -2.56
C MET A 73 -1.45 8.88 -2.00
N SER A 74 -1.55 9.04 -0.67
CA SER A 74 -2.59 9.88 -0.06
C SER A 74 -2.47 11.34 -0.50
N ILE A 75 -1.25 11.87 -0.56
CA ILE A 75 -0.97 13.23 -1.06
C ILE A 75 -1.40 13.36 -2.52
N LEU A 76 -1.05 12.39 -3.37
CA LEU A 76 -1.40 12.39 -4.79
C LEU A 76 -2.91 12.32 -5.01
N ILE A 77 -3.60 11.45 -4.27
CA ILE A 77 -5.07 11.31 -4.33
C ILE A 77 -5.72 12.67 -4.04
N LEU A 78 -5.32 13.33 -2.96
CA LEU A 78 -5.90 14.62 -2.58
C LEU A 78 -5.49 15.79 -3.48
N GLU A 79 -4.26 15.81 -3.98
CA GLU A 79 -3.82 16.81 -4.95
C GLU A 79 -4.65 16.75 -6.24
N THR A 80 -4.98 15.54 -6.71
CA THR A 80 -5.80 15.37 -7.92
C THR A 80 -7.24 15.85 -7.73
N VAL A 81 -7.82 15.68 -6.53
CA VAL A 81 -9.16 16.23 -6.21
C VAL A 81 -9.14 17.75 -6.22
N GLY A 82 -8.16 18.34 -5.54
CA GLY A 82 -8.05 19.80 -5.47
C GLY A 82 -7.85 20.46 -6.84
N LYS A 83 -7.21 19.77 -7.80
CA LYS A 83 -7.06 20.28 -9.18
C LYS A 83 -8.38 20.22 -9.96
N GLN A 84 -9.15 19.14 -9.80
CA GLN A 84 -10.43 18.97 -10.49
C GLN A 84 -11.42 20.09 -10.15
N ALA A 85 -11.46 20.52 -8.87
CA ALA A 85 -12.26 21.65 -8.41
C ALA A 85 -11.87 22.98 -9.07
N ASN A 86 -10.59 23.17 -9.42
CA ASN A 86 -10.09 24.41 -10.00
C ASN A 86 -10.19 24.43 -11.53
N THR A 87 -10.16 23.26 -12.18
CA THR A 87 -10.27 23.14 -13.65
C THR A 87 -11.70 23.32 -14.18
N SER A 88 -12.73 23.32 -13.34
CA SER A 88 -14.08 23.68 -13.79
C SER A 88 -14.25 25.19 -14.03
N GLU A 89 -13.32 26.02 -13.57
CA GLU A 89 -13.35 27.48 -13.77
C GLU A 89 -12.46 27.99 -14.92
N LEU A 90 -11.55 27.17 -15.45
CA LEU A 90 -10.61 27.62 -16.49
C LEU A 90 -10.49 26.56 -17.59
N GLY A 91 -11.04 26.88 -18.76
CA GLY A 91 -10.92 26.07 -19.97
C GLY A 91 -9.46 25.78 -20.35
N ASP A 92 -9.25 24.55 -20.82
CA ASP A 92 -8.05 24.06 -21.49
C ASP A 92 -6.72 23.96 -20.70
N LYS A 93 -6.49 22.76 -20.15
CA LYS A 93 -5.53 21.77 -20.68
C LYS A 93 -5.48 20.60 -19.71
N LYS A 94 -5.91 19.42 -20.19
CA LYS A 94 -5.89 18.16 -19.44
C LYS A 94 -4.44 17.71 -19.21
N SER A 95 -3.74 18.33 -18.26
CA SER A 95 -2.39 17.89 -17.91
C SER A 95 -2.49 16.58 -17.15
N ALA A 96 -2.15 15.48 -17.82
CA ALA A 96 -1.82 14.23 -17.14
C ALA A 96 -0.84 14.54 -16.01
N LEU A 97 -1.16 14.07 -14.81
CA LEU A 97 -0.40 14.36 -13.59
C LEU A 97 1.02 13.81 -13.78
N SER A 98 1.99 14.70 -13.97
CA SER A 98 3.35 14.30 -14.36
C SER A 98 4.15 13.87 -13.14
N ASN A 99 5.00 12.83 -13.29
CA ASN A 99 6.06 12.45 -12.35
C ASN A 99 6.85 13.65 -11.78
N ARG A 100 7.01 14.72 -12.58
CA ARG A 100 7.64 15.98 -12.17
C ARG A 100 6.90 16.69 -11.03
N GLN A 101 5.58 16.58 -10.97
CA GLN A 101 4.75 17.17 -9.91
C GLN A 101 4.89 16.40 -8.61
N LEU A 102 4.95 15.07 -8.67
CA LEU A 102 5.10 14.20 -7.50
C LEU A 102 6.50 14.37 -6.87
N LEU A 103 7.54 14.40 -7.70
CA LEU A 103 8.91 14.73 -7.27
C LEU A 103 9.01 16.14 -6.71
N ARG A 104 8.27 17.10 -7.28
CA ARG A 104 8.22 18.46 -6.77
C ARG A 104 7.46 18.52 -5.44
N ALA A 105 6.35 17.81 -5.29
CA ALA A 105 5.58 17.73 -4.05
C ALA A 105 6.40 17.08 -2.93
N SER A 106 7.08 15.97 -3.21
CA SER A 106 7.98 15.32 -2.25
C SER A 106 9.19 16.21 -1.91
N ALA A 107 9.78 16.89 -2.90
CA ALA A 107 10.86 17.84 -2.66
C ALA A 107 10.41 19.04 -1.82
N ILE A 108 9.20 19.57 -2.04
CA ILE A 108 8.61 20.63 -1.21
C ILE A 108 8.38 20.11 0.21
N LEU A 109 7.77 18.93 0.35
CA LEU A 109 7.52 18.31 1.65
C LEU A 109 8.82 18.10 2.45
N TYR A 110 9.86 17.62 1.77
CA TYR A 110 11.19 17.45 2.33
C TYR A 110 11.86 18.80 2.68
N ARG A 111 11.74 19.82 1.83
CA ARG A 111 12.29 21.16 2.11
C ARG A 111 11.59 21.85 3.27
N SER A 112 10.28 21.65 3.43
CA SER A 112 9.48 22.33 4.46
C SER A 112 9.61 21.69 5.84
N GLY A 113 9.81 20.37 5.95
CA GLY A 113 9.84 19.67 7.25
C GLY A 113 10.75 18.46 7.33
N GLY A 114 11.58 18.22 6.31
CA GLY A 114 12.53 17.10 6.26
C GLY A 114 11.89 15.72 6.28
N VAL A 115 12.70 14.72 6.61
CA VAL A 115 12.27 13.31 6.75
C VAL A 115 11.24 13.14 7.87
N ARG A 116 11.30 13.98 8.91
CA ARG A 116 10.38 13.93 10.06
C ARG A 116 8.92 14.11 9.64
N LEU A 117 8.68 14.94 8.62
CA LEU A 117 7.35 15.21 8.12
C LEU A 117 6.81 14.07 7.25
N LEU A 118 7.68 13.38 6.49
CA LEU A 118 7.35 12.13 5.81
C LEU A 118 6.98 11.01 6.79
N LEU A 119 7.62 10.98 7.96
CA LEU A 119 7.40 9.98 9.01
C LEU A 119 6.38 10.43 10.07
N ASN A 120 5.57 11.45 9.78
CA ASN A 120 4.68 12.01 10.80
C ASN A 120 3.65 10.98 11.33
N GLY A 121 3.14 10.12 10.45
CA GLY A 121 2.15 9.10 10.76
C GLY A 121 2.72 7.73 11.15
N ILE A 122 4.05 7.53 11.15
CA ILE A 122 4.64 6.19 11.31
C ILE A 122 4.28 5.53 12.64
N GLY A 123 4.24 6.31 13.73
CA GLY A 123 3.83 5.79 15.04
C GLY A 123 2.38 5.30 15.03
N SER A 124 1.50 6.02 14.33
CA SER A 124 0.09 5.64 14.17
C SER A 124 -0.08 4.40 13.28
N ALA A 125 0.76 4.27 12.26
CA ALA A 125 0.82 3.08 11.41
C ALA A 125 1.22 1.85 12.24
N CYS A 126 2.31 1.95 13.02
CA CYS A 126 2.75 0.88 13.90
C CYS A 126 1.69 0.48 14.91
N THR A 127 0.99 1.45 15.54
CA THR A 127 -0.10 1.14 16.46
C THR A 127 -1.28 0.47 15.77
N TYR A 128 -1.64 0.92 14.56
CA TYR A 128 -2.69 0.31 13.77
C TYR A 128 -2.34 -1.14 13.42
N TRP A 129 -1.14 -1.39 12.90
CA TRP A 129 -0.66 -2.74 12.56
C TRP A 129 -0.64 -3.67 13.77
N ALA A 130 -0.12 -3.21 14.91
CA ALA A 130 -0.09 -4.01 16.13
C ALA A 130 -1.51 -4.38 16.59
N MET A 131 -2.42 -3.39 16.64
CA MET A 131 -3.82 -3.62 17.00
C MET A 131 -4.52 -4.55 16.02
N HIS A 132 -4.30 -4.35 14.72
CA HIS A 132 -4.92 -5.15 13.67
C HIS A 132 -4.52 -6.61 13.77
N ILE A 133 -3.23 -6.91 13.89
CA ILE A 133 -2.72 -8.27 14.10
C ILE A 133 -3.35 -8.89 15.36
N SER A 134 -3.38 -8.16 16.48
CA SER A 134 -3.95 -8.67 17.73
C SER A 134 -5.45 -8.96 17.61
N VAL A 135 -6.22 -8.04 17.04
CA VAL A 135 -7.68 -8.19 16.86
C VAL A 135 -7.99 -9.30 15.86
N ALA A 136 -7.30 -9.33 14.72
CA ALA A 136 -7.47 -10.38 13.72
C ALA A 136 -7.17 -11.76 14.32
N LYS A 137 -6.07 -11.91 15.08
CA LYS A 137 -5.73 -13.17 15.76
C LYS A 137 -6.80 -13.59 16.76
N LEU A 138 -7.34 -12.66 17.54
CA LEU A 138 -8.43 -12.96 18.46
C LEU A 138 -9.68 -13.43 17.69
N LEU A 139 -10.04 -12.76 16.60
CA LEU A 139 -11.19 -13.12 15.76
C LEU A 139 -11.04 -14.46 15.03
N THR A 140 -9.80 -14.89 14.71
CA THR A 140 -9.57 -16.21 14.11
C THR A 140 -9.97 -17.39 14.99
N THR A 141 -10.22 -17.16 16.28
CA THR A 141 -10.78 -18.20 17.17
C THR A 141 -12.24 -18.53 16.86
N LEU A 142 -12.97 -17.62 16.20
CA LEU A 142 -14.41 -17.73 15.93
C LEU A 142 -14.73 -17.72 14.43
N LEU A 143 -13.89 -17.10 13.61
CA LEU A 143 -14.13 -16.82 12.20
C LEU A 143 -13.00 -17.37 11.33
N PRO A 144 -13.27 -17.74 10.06
CA PRO A 144 -12.22 -18.01 9.09
C PRO A 144 -11.27 -16.82 8.94
N SER A 145 -9.99 -17.09 8.69
CA SER A 145 -8.92 -16.08 8.57
C SER A 145 -9.25 -14.89 7.66
N PRO A 146 -9.86 -15.07 6.46
CA PRO A 146 -10.30 -13.94 5.62
C PRO A 146 -11.34 -13.05 6.31
N ALA A 147 -12.35 -13.64 6.95
CA ALA A 147 -13.43 -12.91 7.61
C ALA A 147 -12.92 -12.18 8.86
N ALA A 148 -12.03 -12.81 9.62
CA ALA A 148 -11.36 -12.19 10.77
C ALA A 148 -10.55 -10.95 10.37
N HIS A 149 -9.82 -11.02 9.26
CA HIS A 149 -9.05 -9.90 8.72
C HIS A 149 -9.96 -8.71 8.36
N ILE A 150 -11.02 -8.97 7.58
CA ILE A 150 -11.98 -7.94 7.17
C ILE A 150 -12.64 -7.28 8.40
N LEU A 151 -13.11 -8.10 9.34
CA LEU A 151 -13.77 -7.59 10.54
C LEU A 151 -12.81 -6.79 11.43
N ALA A 152 -11.55 -7.21 11.56
CA ALA A 152 -10.53 -6.44 12.27
C ALA A 152 -10.30 -5.05 11.64
N SER A 153 -10.21 -4.98 10.30
CA SER A 153 -10.07 -3.70 9.59
C SER A 153 -11.27 -2.78 9.83
N VAL A 154 -12.50 -3.31 9.81
CA VAL A 154 -13.72 -2.53 10.06
C VAL A 154 -13.81 -2.05 11.52
N LEU A 155 -13.47 -2.89 12.49
CA LEU A 155 -13.42 -2.50 13.91
C LEU A 155 -12.39 -1.40 14.15
N LEU A 156 -11.26 -1.44 13.45
CA LEU A 156 -10.16 -0.48 13.55
C LEU A 156 -10.24 0.65 12.50
N ALA A 157 -11.38 0.83 11.83
CA ALA A 157 -11.55 1.85 10.79
C ALA A 157 -11.25 3.27 11.30
N GLU A 158 -11.61 3.58 12.54
CA GLU A 158 -11.32 4.87 13.17
C GLU A 158 -9.81 5.03 13.46
N THR A 159 -9.14 3.96 13.90
CA THR A 159 -7.69 3.94 14.09
C THR A 159 -6.95 4.17 12.77
N HIS A 160 -7.42 3.53 11.69
CA HIS A 160 -6.89 3.78 10.34
C HIS A 160 -7.15 5.22 9.89
N PHE A 161 -8.34 5.78 10.17
CA PHE A 161 -8.61 7.20 9.89
C PHE A 161 -7.64 8.12 10.64
N ILE A 162 -7.35 7.87 11.91
CA ILE A 162 -6.38 8.67 12.70
C ILE A 162 -4.97 8.53 12.10
N TRP A 163 -4.60 7.34 11.64
CA TRP A 163 -3.34 7.13 10.92
C TRP A 163 -3.28 7.99 9.66
N THR A 164 -4.29 7.92 8.80
CA THR A 164 -4.41 8.76 7.59
C THR A 164 -4.39 10.26 7.93
N ALA A 165 -5.11 10.68 8.97
CA ALA A 165 -5.13 12.07 9.44
C ALA A 165 -3.74 12.56 9.84
N ARG A 166 -2.97 11.76 10.59
CA ARG A 166 -1.57 12.09 10.96
C ARG A 166 -0.62 12.12 9.77
N THR A 167 -0.93 11.36 8.72
CA THR A 167 -0.17 11.39 7.47
C THR A 167 -0.43 12.65 6.65
N ILE A 168 -1.66 13.17 6.66
CA ILE A 168 -2.07 14.30 5.81
C ILE A 168 -1.97 15.65 6.53
N LEU A 169 -2.10 15.69 7.85
CA LEU A 169 -2.10 16.93 8.64
C LEU A 169 -0.76 17.17 9.35
N PRO A 170 -0.37 18.44 9.55
CA PRO A 170 0.73 18.79 10.43
C PRO A 170 0.35 18.53 11.90
N ARG A 171 1.35 18.30 12.76
CA ARG A 171 1.14 17.85 14.15
C ARG A 171 0.32 18.83 15.00
N ASP A 172 0.51 20.13 14.78
CA ASP A 172 -0.15 21.21 15.52
C ASP A 172 -1.67 21.26 15.28
N GLN A 173 -2.12 20.73 14.14
CA GLN A 173 -3.53 20.71 13.77
C GLN A 173 -4.26 19.44 14.16
N LEU A 174 -3.54 18.41 14.60
CA LEU A 174 -4.13 17.15 14.98
C LEU A 174 -5.09 17.29 16.18
N ARG A 175 -4.89 18.31 17.03
CA ARG A 175 -5.80 18.65 18.14
C ARG A 175 -7.22 18.99 17.71
N PHE A 176 -7.41 19.37 16.45
CA PHE A 176 -8.72 19.70 15.89
C PHE A 176 -9.45 18.47 15.33
N VAL A 177 -8.75 17.34 15.16
CA VAL A 177 -9.37 16.09 14.76
C VAL A 177 -10.08 15.51 15.99
N SER A 178 -11.41 15.43 15.94
CA SER A 178 -12.26 15.07 17.07
C SER A 178 -11.81 13.80 17.80
N ASN A 179 -12.04 13.77 19.11
CA ASN A 179 -11.72 12.65 20.00
C ASN A 179 -12.19 11.30 19.44
N PRO A 180 -11.47 10.19 19.71
CA PRO A 180 -11.88 8.86 19.29
C PRO A 180 -13.25 8.47 19.87
N GLY A 181 -14.02 7.66 19.15
CA GLY A 181 -15.34 7.17 19.57
C GLY A 181 -16.54 7.93 18.98
N ASP A 182 -16.35 8.73 17.92
CA ASP A 182 -17.47 9.36 17.22
C ASP A 182 -18.19 8.31 16.36
N HIS A 183 -19.34 7.83 16.85
CA HIS A 183 -20.13 6.82 16.16
C HIS A 183 -20.59 7.24 14.77
N ARG A 184 -20.83 8.54 14.53
CA ARG A 184 -21.22 9.04 13.19
C ARG A 184 -20.06 8.93 12.22
N ARG A 185 -18.86 9.31 12.67
CA ARG A 185 -17.61 9.16 11.90
C ARG A 185 -17.31 7.69 11.62
N TRP A 186 -17.40 6.83 12.64
CA TRP A 186 -17.20 5.40 12.47
C TRP A 186 -18.16 4.82 11.42
N LYS A 187 -19.46 5.13 11.50
CA LYS A 187 -20.46 4.68 10.52
C LYS A 187 -20.14 5.10 9.08
N ALA A 188 -19.62 6.32 8.89
CA ALA A 188 -19.19 6.80 7.57
C ALA A 188 -17.95 6.05 7.05
N LEU A 189 -17.07 5.58 7.94
CA LEU A 189 -15.85 4.85 7.61
C LEU A 189 -16.07 3.35 7.36
N VAL A 190 -17.13 2.75 7.92
CA VAL A 190 -17.38 1.30 7.83
C VAL A 190 -17.42 0.82 6.38
N LEU A 191 -18.26 1.43 5.54
CA LEU A 191 -18.45 0.98 4.16
C LEU A 191 -17.17 1.06 3.32
N PRO A 192 -16.46 2.20 3.22
CA PRO A 192 -15.24 2.26 2.43
C PRO A 192 -14.13 1.36 3.00
N THR A 193 -14.06 1.20 4.32
CA THR A 193 -13.08 0.31 4.95
C THR A 193 -13.40 -1.15 4.64
N LEU A 194 -14.67 -1.54 4.69
CA LEU A 194 -15.13 -2.88 4.35
C LEU A 194 -14.80 -3.22 2.89
N VAL A 195 -15.08 -2.31 1.95
CA VAL A 195 -14.79 -2.52 0.52
C VAL A 195 -13.29 -2.65 0.30
N TYR A 196 -12.48 -1.77 0.88
CA TYR A 196 -11.03 -1.84 0.79
C TYR A 196 -10.46 -3.13 1.41
N ALA A 197 -10.88 -3.48 2.64
CA ALA A 197 -10.40 -4.68 3.34
C ALA A 197 -10.81 -5.97 2.61
N THR A 198 -12.00 -5.99 2.00
CA THR A 198 -12.44 -7.10 1.17
C THR A 198 -11.56 -7.20 -0.08
N ALA A 199 -11.28 -6.09 -0.75
CA ALA A 199 -10.40 -6.07 -1.90
C ALA A 199 -8.98 -6.55 -1.56
N GLU A 200 -8.44 -6.10 -0.43
CA GLU A 200 -7.14 -6.54 0.08
C GLU A 200 -7.13 -8.03 0.42
N THR A 201 -8.18 -8.53 1.07
CA THR A 201 -8.34 -9.95 1.39
C THR A 201 -8.41 -10.80 0.12
N VAL A 202 -9.16 -10.37 -0.89
CA VAL A 202 -9.18 -11.02 -2.21
C VAL A 202 -7.76 -11.10 -2.78
N MET A 203 -6.98 -10.03 -2.64
CA MET A 203 -5.59 -10.00 -3.12
C MET A 203 -4.65 -10.94 -2.36
N MET A 204 -4.88 -11.13 -1.06
CA MET A 204 -4.10 -12.03 -0.21
C MET A 204 -4.40 -13.51 -0.47
N TYR A 205 -5.68 -13.88 -0.64
CA TYR A 205 -6.08 -15.29 -0.67
C TYR A 205 -6.19 -15.88 -2.08
N ILE A 206 -6.41 -15.07 -3.13
CA ILE A 206 -6.48 -15.58 -4.51
C ILE A 206 -5.22 -16.39 -4.88
N PRO A 207 -3.98 -15.89 -4.68
CA PRO A 207 -2.78 -16.64 -5.08
C PRO A 207 -2.69 -18.03 -4.41
N ALA A 208 -3.09 -18.13 -3.14
CA ALA A 208 -3.06 -19.39 -2.39
C ALA A 208 -4.02 -20.45 -2.94
N LEU A 209 -5.14 -20.04 -3.56
CA LEU A 209 -6.06 -20.98 -4.21
C LEU A 209 -5.41 -21.67 -5.42
N PHE A 210 -4.48 -21.00 -6.09
CA PHE A 210 -3.80 -21.53 -7.27
C PHE A 210 -2.52 -22.31 -6.92
N ASP A 211 -1.81 -21.93 -5.84
CA ASP A 211 -0.59 -22.63 -5.37
C ASP A 211 -0.83 -24.12 -5.03
N SER A 212 -2.02 -24.48 -4.55
CA SER A 212 -2.34 -25.88 -4.15
C SER A 212 -2.54 -26.85 -5.31
N SER A 213 -2.64 -26.36 -6.54
CA SER A 213 -2.93 -27.19 -7.73
C SER A 213 -1.71 -27.43 -8.65
N ILE A 214 -0.54 -26.86 -8.33
CA ILE A 214 0.58 -26.71 -9.29
C ILE A 214 1.92 -27.28 -8.74
N ALA A 215 1.91 -28.03 -7.64
CA ALA A 215 3.11 -28.76 -7.20
C ALA A 215 3.17 -30.14 -7.89
N PRO A 216 4.05 -30.37 -8.89
CA PRO A 216 4.23 -31.71 -9.43
C PRO A 216 4.78 -32.64 -8.33
N PRO A 217 4.33 -33.91 -8.27
CA PRO A 217 4.87 -34.87 -7.33
C PRO A 217 6.38 -35.04 -7.58
N PRO A 218 7.18 -35.28 -6.51
CA PRO A 218 8.64 -35.20 -6.55
C PRO A 218 9.34 -36.19 -7.51
N ASN A 219 8.59 -37.11 -8.13
CA ASN A 219 9.12 -38.21 -8.94
C ASN A 219 8.63 -38.21 -10.40
N GLU A 220 7.93 -37.17 -10.88
CA GLU A 220 7.54 -37.06 -12.28
C GLU A 220 8.48 -36.13 -13.06
N GLU A 221 9.03 -36.65 -14.17
CA GLU A 221 9.74 -35.82 -15.15
C GLU A 221 8.78 -34.76 -15.70
N VAL A 222 9.10 -33.49 -15.46
CA VAL A 222 8.31 -32.36 -15.95
C VAL A 222 8.34 -32.35 -17.48
N THR A 223 7.28 -32.88 -18.09
CA THR A 223 7.12 -32.85 -19.55
C THR A 223 6.99 -31.40 -20.05
N ILE A 224 7.34 -31.16 -21.32
CA ILE A 224 7.18 -29.84 -21.97
C ILE A 224 5.72 -29.34 -21.87
N ALA A 225 4.75 -30.26 -21.95
CA ALA A 225 3.33 -29.96 -21.76
C ALA A 225 3.00 -29.53 -20.32
N GLY A 226 3.61 -30.17 -19.32
CA GLY A 226 3.51 -29.77 -17.91
C GLY A 226 4.11 -28.38 -17.66
N LEU A 227 5.28 -28.09 -18.23
CA LEU A 227 5.91 -26.76 -18.12
C LEU A 227 5.05 -25.66 -18.76
N LEU A 228 4.47 -25.93 -19.94
CA LEU A 228 3.59 -24.99 -20.63
C LEU A 228 2.30 -24.72 -19.83
N TYR A 229 1.75 -25.75 -19.18
CA TYR A 229 0.59 -25.62 -18.30
C TYR A 229 0.89 -24.74 -17.07
N ILE A 230 2.03 -24.97 -16.41
CA ILE A 230 2.48 -24.16 -15.26
C ILE A 230 2.64 -22.69 -15.66
N VAL A 231 3.35 -22.43 -16.76
CA VAL A 231 3.58 -21.06 -17.25
C VAL A 231 2.27 -20.37 -17.62
N ARG A 232 1.34 -21.09 -18.27
CA ARG A 232 0.01 -20.54 -18.61
C ARG A 232 -0.80 -20.21 -17.37
N SER A 233 -0.77 -21.07 -16.34
CA SER A 233 -1.45 -20.83 -15.07
C SER A 233 -0.87 -19.61 -14.35
N ASP A 234 0.46 -19.51 -14.26
CA ASP A 234 1.15 -18.37 -13.64
C ASP A 234 0.79 -17.05 -14.35
N ILE A 235 0.72 -17.03 -15.70
CA ILE A 235 0.30 -15.86 -16.48
C ILE A 235 -1.17 -15.49 -16.21
N LEU A 236 -2.06 -16.47 -16.10
CA LEU A 236 -3.49 -16.22 -15.84
C LEU A 236 -3.71 -15.68 -14.42
N VAL A 237 -3.09 -16.28 -13.42
CA VAL A 237 -3.12 -15.80 -12.02
C VAL A 237 -2.59 -14.38 -11.98
N LEU A 238 -1.45 -14.13 -12.65
CA LEU A 238 -0.88 -12.79 -12.73
C LEU A 238 -1.84 -11.77 -13.35
N GLY A 239 -2.46 -12.11 -14.49
CA GLY A 239 -3.42 -11.25 -15.17
C GLY A 239 -4.64 -10.94 -14.29
N LEU A 240 -5.13 -11.94 -13.54
CA LEU A 240 -6.22 -11.79 -12.59
C LEU A 240 -5.83 -10.86 -11.43
N MET A 241 -4.64 -11.06 -10.84
CA MET A 241 -4.15 -10.23 -9.75
C MET A 241 -3.93 -8.78 -10.18
N LEU A 242 -3.34 -8.55 -11.36
CA LEU A 242 -3.15 -7.21 -11.90
C LEU A 242 -4.50 -6.52 -12.16
N SER A 243 -5.49 -7.28 -12.65
CA SER A 243 -6.84 -6.77 -12.87
C SER A 243 -7.52 -6.40 -11.55
N ALA A 244 -7.43 -7.27 -10.53
CA ALA A 244 -7.95 -6.98 -9.19
C ALA A 244 -7.24 -5.77 -8.55
N GLN A 245 -5.93 -5.62 -8.73
CA GLN A 245 -5.19 -4.43 -8.31
C GLN A 245 -5.77 -3.15 -8.94
N LEU A 246 -5.95 -3.14 -10.27
CA LEU A 246 -6.36 -1.95 -11.02
C LEU A 246 -7.83 -1.59 -10.82
N PHE A 247 -8.71 -2.58 -10.78
CA PHE A 247 -10.17 -2.38 -10.80
C PHE A 247 -10.84 -2.54 -9.44
N LEU A 248 -10.17 -3.13 -8.44
CA LEU A 248 -10.74 -3.40 -7.13
C LEU A 248 -9.96 -2.68 -6.01
N LEU A 249 -8.66 -2.99 -5.87
CA LEU A 249 -7.87 -2.49 -4.74
C LEU A 249 -7.56 -1.00 -4.86
N LEU A 250 -7.03 -0.55 -6.00
CA LEU A 250 -6.66 0.84 -6.18
C LEU A 250 -7.88 1.78 -6.10
N PRO A 251 -9.03 1.49 -6.75
CA PRO A 251 -10.22 2.32 -6.62
C PRO A 251 -10.77 2.33 -5.19
N SER A 252 -10.79 1.20 -4.50
CA SER A 252 -11.28 1.14 -3.11
C SER A 252 -10.37 1.89 -2.14
N TYR A 253 -9.06 1.82 -2.33
CA TYR A 253 -8.09 2.60 -1.55
C TYR A 253 -8.27 4.11 -1.79
N ILE A 254 -8.43 4.53 -3.05
CA ILE A 254 -8.72 5.92 -3.39
C ILE A 254 -9.99 6.37 -2.68
N ALA A 255 -11.08 5.61 -2.79
CA ALA A 255 -12.35 5.95 -2.14
C ALA A 255 -12.18 6.07 -0.61
N LEU A 256 -11.47 5.14 0.02
CA LEU A 256 -11.19 5.16 1.45
C LEU A 256 -10.45 6.43 1.89
N ILE A 257 -9.36 6.79 1.20
CA ILE A 257 -8.59 8.00 1.50
C ILE A 257 -9.42 9.27 1.29
N LEU A 258 -10.26 9.32 0.25
CA LEU A 258 -11.15 10.46 0.01
C LEU A 258 -12.17 10.65 1.13
N VAL A 259 -12.85 9.56 1.52
CA VAL A 259 -13.82 9.60 2.62
C VAL A 259 -13.12 10.01 3.92
N GLN A 260 -11.98 9.39 4.23
CA GLN A 260 -11.19 9.71 5.42
C GLN A 260 -10.76 11.19 5.43
N ALA A 261 -10.23 11.72 4.33
CA ALA A 261 -9.81 13.10 4.26
C ALA A 261 -10.99 14.09 4.35
N SER A 262 -12.16 13.73 3.80
CA SER A 262 -13.36 14.56 3.88
C SER A 262 -13.95 14.68 5.28
N LEU A 263 -13.65 13.72 6.16
CA LEU A 263 -14.05 13.73 7.57
C LEU A 263 -13.14 14.61 8.44
N LEU A 264 -12.05 15.16 7.88
CA LEU A 264 -11.20 16.12 8.58
C LEU A 264 -11.89 17.48 8.67
N PRO A 265 -11.63 18.28 9.72
CA PRO A 265 -12.20 19.61 9.84
C PRO A 265 -11.81 20.49 8.63
N PRO A 266 -12.75 21.22 8.01
CA PRO A 266 -12.49 22.00 6.79
C PRO A 266 -11.50 23.15 7.00
N THR A 267 -11.31 23.58 8.25
CA THR A 267 -10.38 24.64 8.66
C THR A 267 -8.92 24.17 8.68
N CYS A 268 -8.68 22.87 8.76
CA CYS A 268 -7.32 22.33 8.83
C CYS A 268 -6.59 22.48 7.49
N GLU A 269 -5.35 22.93 7.56
CA GLU A 269 -4.38 22.94 6.47
C GLU A 269 -3.69 21.57 6.36
N THR A 270 -3.71 21.02 5.17
CA THR A 270 -3.04 19.76 4.85
C THR A 270 -1.58 19.99 4.51
N LEU A 271 -0.77 18.93 4.58
CA LEU A 271 0.62 18.91 4.12
C LEU A 271 0.75 19.03 2.59
N ILE A 272 -0.37 19.20 1.88
CA ILE A 272 -0.43 19.41 0.44
C ILE A 272 -0.25 20.89 0.19
N PHE A 273 0.95 21.28 -0.21
CA PHE A 273 1.25 22.68 -0.51
C PHE A 273 0.62 23.12 -1.83
N SER A 274 0.04 24.31 -1.85
CA SER A 274 -0.44 24.91 -3.10
C SER A 274 0.75 25.30 -4.00
N LEU A 275 0.71 24.90 -5.27
CA LEU A 275 1.71 25.26 -6.28
C LEU A 275 1.89 26.78 -6.45
N SER A 276 0.87 27.59 -6.12
CA SER A 276 0.94 29.06 -6.19
C SER A 276 1.42 29.73 -4.90
N ARG A 277 1.34 29.03 -3.75
CA ARG A 277 1.73 29.54 -2.43
C ARG A 277 2.59 28.51 -1.73
N GLN A 278 3.88 28.50 -2.03
CA GLN A 278 4.88 27.56 -1.51
C GLN A 278 5.00 27.51 0.04
N GLN A 279 4.34 28.42 0.77
CA GLN A 279 4.41 28.50 2.23
C GLN A 279 3.12 28.10 2.96
N ARG A 280 2.01 27.82 2.26
CA ARG A 280 0.73 27.49 2.92
C ARG A 280 0.16 26.16 2.41
N GLY A 281 -0.20 25.30 3.35
CA GLY A 281 -0.92 24.06 3.09
C GLY A 281 -2.34 24.35 2.60
N ARG A 282 -2.84 23.56 1.64
CA ARG A 282 -4.22 23.69 1.17
C ARG A 282 -5.17 23.25 2.27
N ARG A 283 -6.24 24.02 2.51
CA ARG A 283 -7.23 23.63 3.53
C ARG A 283 -8.08 22.46 3.04
N VAL A 284 -8.51 21.60 3.95
CA VAL A 284 -9.42 20.49 3.64
C VAL A 284 -10.69 21.04 2.95
N GLY A 285 -11.26 22.13 3.46
CA GLY A 285 -12.42 22.77 2.83
C GLY A 285 -12.15 23.33 1.43
N GLU A 286 -10.90 23.70 1.11
CA GLU A 286 -10.49 24.14 -0.25
C GLU A 286 -10.29 22.96 -1.21
N ILE A 287 -10.03 21.75 -0.71
CA ILE A 287 -9.89 20.52 -1.52
C ILE A 287 -11.27 20.02 -1.93
N PHE A 288 -12.22 20.04 -0.98
CA PHE A 288 -13.56 19.50 -1.17
C PHE A 288 -14.61 20.57 -1.48
N SER A 289 -14.22 21.81 -1.80
CA SER A 289 -15.15 22.92 -2.05
C SER A 289 -16.13 22.68 -3.21
N ALA A 290 -15.74 21.85 -4.18
CA ALA A 290 -16.55 21.49 -5.34
C ALA A 290 -17.53 20.33 -5.08
N VAL A 291 -17.40 19.64 -3.93
CA VAL A 291 -18.31 18.58 -3.50
C VAL A 291 -19.15 19.12 -2.35
N ASN A 292 -20.41 18.69 -2.24
CA ASN A 292 -21.36 19.16 -1.22
C ASN A 292 -20.70 19.36 0.16
N ARG A 293 -21.08 20.42 0.89
CA ARG A 293 -20.47 20.92 2.15
C ARG A 293 -20.42 19.92 3.34
N GLY A 294 -20.76 18.65 3.14
CA GLY A 294 -20.75 17.60 4.14
C GLY A 294 -19.61 16.59 3.94
N PRO A 295 -19.46 15.64 4.87
CA PRO A 295 -18.54 14.52 4.69
C PRO A 295 -18.97 13.67 3.50
N LEU A 296 -17.97 13.22 2.75
CA LEU A 296 -18.16 12.57 1.45
C LEU A 296 -18.64 11.14 1.67
N GLN A 297 -19.71 10.73 0.99
CA GLN A 297 -20.19 9.35 1.06
C GLN A 297 -19.35 8.44 0.17
N ALA A 298 -19.29 7.14 0.48
CA ALA A 298 -18.50 6.18 -0.31
C ALA A 298 -18.87 6.16 -1.81
N GLN A 299 -20.15 6.32 -2.12
CA GLN A 299 -20.63 6.39 -3.50
C GLN A 299 -20.15 7.67 -4.22
N GLU A 300 -20.20 8.82 -3.55
CA GLU A 300 -19.67 10.07 -4.09
C GLU A 300 -18.15 9.94 -4.32
N ALA A 301 -17.43 9.28 -3.40
CA ALA A 301 -16.00 9.05 -3.52
C ALA A 301 -15.67 8.21 -4.76
N ALA A 302 -16.48 7.18 -5.02
CA ALA A 302 -16.36 6.31 -6.19
C ALA A 302 -16.59 7.08 -7.50
N GLN A 303 -17.57 8.00 -7.53
CA GLN A 303 -17.83 8.84 -8.71
C GLN A 303 -16.69 9.82 -9.00
N MET A 304 -15.90 10.20 -7.98
CA MET A 304 -14.72 11.04 -8.18
C MET A 304 -13.51 10.29 -8.74
N ILE A 305 -13.58 8.96 -8.89
CA ILE A 305 -12.47 8.15 -9.40
C ILE A 305 -12.41 8.27 -10.92
N GLY A 306 -11.63 9.25 -11.40
CA GLY A 306 -11.31 9.37 -12.81
C GLY A 306 -10.19 8.41 -13.25
N ILE A 307 -10.22 7.96 -14.51
CA ILE A 307 -9.17 7.13 -15.13
C ILE A 307 -7.78 7.76 -14.96
N GLY A 308 -7.66 9.09 -15.09
CA GLY A 308 -6.38 9.78 -14.90
C GLY A 308 -5.81 9.64 -13.49
N ARG A 309 -6.67 9.62 -12.45
CA ARG A 309 -6.25 9.39 -11.05
C ARG A 309 -5.79 7.96 -10.87
N LEU A 310 -6.51 6.99 -11.41
CA LEU A 310 -6.13 5.58 -11.38
C LEU A 310 -4.78 5.34 -12.03
N LEU A 311 -4.54 5.90 -13.22
CA LEU A 311 -3.26 5.79 -13.91
C LEU A 311 -2.11 6.41 -13.12
N SER A 312 -2.35 7.56 -12.48
CA SER A 312 -1.33 8.23 -11.65
C SER A 312 -0.99 7.43 -10.40
N CYS A 313 -2.01 6.85 -9.75
CA CYS A 313 -1.81 5.96 -8.60
C CYS A 313 -1.10 4.67 -9.04
N LEU A 314 -1.45 4.11 -10.20
CA LEU A 314 -0.81 2.92 -10.77
C LEU A 314 0.67 3.18 -11.06
N GLU A 315 1.02 4.35 -11.62
CA GLU A 315 2.41 4.74 -11.84
C GLU A 315 3.20 4.79 -10.52
N LEU A 316 2.61 5.37 -9.47
CA LEU A 316 3.25 5.44 -8.15
C LEU A 316 3.38 4.04 -7.51
N HIS A 317 2.37 3.19 -7.66
CA HIS A 317 2.41 1.80 -7.20
C HIS A 317 3.52 1.03 -7.92
N GLY A 318 3.64 1.17 -9.24
CA GLY A 318 4.72 0.57 -10.02
C GLY A 318 6.11 1.00 -9.54
N LYS A 319 6.30 2.28 -9.19
CA LYS A 319 7.56 2.78 -8.60
C LYS A 319 7.84 2.18 -7.23
N MET A 320 6.82 2.09 -6.37
CA MET A 320 6.96 1.41 -5.08
C MET A 320 7.46 -0.02 -5.26
N CYS A 321 6.83 -0.77 -6.18
CA CYS A 321 7.18 -2.15 -6.46
C CYS A 321 8.62 -2.27 -6.98
N LEU A 322 9.04 -1.38 -7.89
CA LEU A 322 10.42 -1.35 -8.39
C LEU A 322 11.43 -1.09 -7.26
N CYS A 323 11.13 -0.15 -6.35
CA CYS A 323 11.97 0.10 -5.17
C CYS A 323 12.07 -1.13 -4.26
N LEU A 324 10.94 -1.79 -3.98
CA LEU A 324 10.91 -2.99 -3.15
C LEU A 324 11.72 -4.13 -3.77
N VAL A 325 11.63 -4.34 -5.08
CA VAL A 325 12.43 -5.33 -5.81
C VAL A 325 13.91 -4.99 -5.71
N GLY A 326 14.29 -3.72 -5.86
CA GLY A 326 15.67 -3.28 -5.68
C GLY A 326 16.20 -3.59 -4.28
N VAL A 327 15.42 -3.29 -3.23
CA VAL A 327 15.77 -3.63 -1.84
C VAL A 327 15.96 -5.14 -1.69
N THR A 328 15.00 -5.95 -2.16
CA THR A 328 15.09 -7.40 -2.06
C THR A 328 16.29 -7.95 -2.83
N ALA A 329 16.56 -7.46 -4.03
CA ALA A 329 17.71 -7.86 -4.83
C ALA A 329 19.04 -7.57 -4.11
N VAL A 330 19.16 -6.41 -3.47
CA VAL A 330 20.36 -6.03 -2.69
C VAL A 330 20.50 -6.94 -1.47
N VAL A 331 19.43 -7.13 -0.69
CA VAL A 331 19.44 -7.99 0.51
C VAL A 331 19.81 -9.41 0.14
N HIS A 332 19.18 -9.96 -0.91
CA HIS A 332 19.47 -11.31 -1.40
C HIS A 332 20.91 -11.44 -1.90
N SER A 333 21.42 -10.46 -2.65
CA SER A 333 22.82 -10.48 -3.12
C SER A 333 23.80 -10.45 -1.94
N VAL A 334 23.57 -9.62 -0.92
CA VAL A 334 24.45 -9.52 0.25
C VAL A 334 24.44 -10.79 1.09
N VAL A 335 23.27 -11.42 1.26
CA VAL A 335 23.13 -12.66 2.04
C VAL A 335 23.77 -13.85 1.31
N TYR A 336 23.50 -14.01 0.01
CA TYR A 336 23.96 -15.18 -0.75
C TYR A 336 25.40 -15.07 -1.28
N CYS A 337 25.93 -13.86 -1.50
CA CYS A 337 27.35 -13.69 -1.86
C CYS A 337 28.31 -13.83 -0.66
N ARG A 338 27.80 -13.81 0.58
CA ARG A 338 28.62 -13.92 1.81
C ARG A 338 28.59 -15.29 2.48
N THR A 339 27.81 -16.24 1.98
CA THR A 339 27.91 -17.65 2.37
C THR A 339 28.99 -18.32 1.51
N PRO A 340 30.24 -18.52 2.00
CA PRO A 340 31.16 -19.42 1.32
C PRO A 340 30.52 -20.81 1.30
N LYS A 341 30.61 -21.48 0.15
CA LYS A 341 30.25 -22.90 0.02
C LYS A 341 31.22 -23.77 0.79
#